data_AF-A0A7S1LJ45-F1
#
_entry.id   AF-A0A7S1LJ45-F1
#
_cell.length_a   1.000
_cell.length_b   1.000
_cell.length_c   1.000
_cell.angle_alpha   90.00
_cell.angle_beta   90.00
_cell.angle_gamma   90.00
#
_symmetry.space_group_name_H-M   'P 1'
#
loop_
_entity.id
_entity.type
_entity.pdbx_description
1 polymer ?
#
loop_
_entity_poly.entity_id
_entity_poly.type
_entity_poly.pdbx_seq_one_letter_code
_entity_poly.pdbx_strand_id
1 'polypeptide(L)'
;EPHQLYVVRQPTAEPNASLIINTAPLLAVQPTVDVRDIAGNYITDLNSKDLVVRIVFATFFNGVELANQSVLASQDGRFEFTQVSMRGFHGSQYQIEFSADGVLPAQSDALAVGPCESNQFGVVGTTECRQCPGPGACNGST
;
A
#
# COMPACT_ATOMS: atom_id res chain seq x y z
N GLU A 1 -20.75 -16.66 -11.26
CA GLU A 1 -19.59 -17.29 -10.63
C GLU A 1 -18.84 -16.25 -9.82
N PRO A 2 -18.18 -16.59 -8.70
CA PRO A 2 -17.38 -15.63 -7.95
C PRO A 2 -16.12 -15.25 -8.74
N HIS A 3 -15.85 -13.95 -8.82
CA HIS A 3 -14.61 -13.43 -9.39
C HIS A 3 -13.59 -13.19 -8.27
N GLN A 4 -12.30 -13.08 -8.61
CA GLN A 4 -11.23 -12.83 -7.66
C GLN A 4 -10.26 -11.76 -8.17
N LEU A 5 -9.80 -10.92 -7.24
CA LEU A 5 -8.72 -9.97 -7.49
C LEU A 5 -7.36 -10.66 -7.40
N TYR A 6 -6.41 -10.21 -8.21
CA TYR A 6 -5.02 -10.66 -8.21
C TYR A 6 -4.09 -9.44 -8.22
N VAL A 7 -3.16 -9.37 -7.27
CA VAL A 7 -2.10 -8.36 -7.30
C VAL A 7 -1.07 -8.77 -8.34
N VAL A 8 -0.94 -7.97 -9.39
CA VAL A 8 -0.07 -8.26 -10.55
C VAL A 8 1.22 -7.46 -10.47
N ARG A 9 1.13 -6.28 -9.88
CA ARG A 9 2.29 -5.46 -9.55
C ARG A 9 2.22 -5.11 -8.08
N GLN A 10 3.21 -5.62 -7.34
CA GLN A 10 3.31 -5.38 -5.91
C GLN A 10 3.68 -3.92 -5.64
N PRO A 11 3.07 -3.29 -4.63
CA PRO A 11 3.56 -2.02 -4.12
C PRO A 11 4.96 -2.20 -3.53
N THR A 12 5.88 -1.30 -3.83
CA THR A 12 7.20 -1.27 -3.19
C THR A 12 7.62 0.16 -2.87
N ALA A 13 8.56 0.28 -1.96
CA ALA A 13 9.16 1.56 -1.60
C ALA A 13 10.60 1.60 -2.11
N GLU A 14 10.96 2.67 -2.81
CA GLU A 14 12.08 2.64 -3.76
C GLU A 14 11.98 1.46 -4.77
N PRO A 15 12.69 1.49 -5.91
CA PRO A 15 12.57 0.44 -6.93
C PRO A 15 13.07 -0.96 -6.50
N ASN A 16 13.68 -1.09 -5.32
CA ASN A 16 14.38 -2.29 -4.86
C ASN A 16 14.21 -2.61 -3.36
N ALA A 17 13.28 -1.99 -2.64
CA ALA A 17 13.02 -2.27 -1.22
C ALA A 17 11.52 -2.42 -0.92
N SER A 18 11.18 -3.11 0.17
CA SER A 18 9.79 -3.21 0.68
C SER A 18 9.53 -2.27 1.86
N LEU A 19 10.39 -1.24 2.02
CA LEU A 19 10.46 -0.39 3.21
C LEU A 19 10.10 1.08 2.91
N ILE A 20 9.02 1.59 3.49
CA ILE A 20 8.47 2.93 3.17
C ILE A 20 8.99 3.97 4.15
N ILE A 21 9.59 5.07 3.67
CA ILE A 21 9.97 6.19 4.56
C ILE A 21 8.70 6.67 5.28
N ASN A 22 8.74 6.82 6.61
CA ASN A 22 7.51 7.08 7.39
C ASN A 22 6.98 8.53 7.31
N THR A 23 7.25 9.22 6.20
CA THR A 23 6.78 10.57 5.88
C THR A 23 5.57 10.57 4.93
N ALA A 24 4.95 9.41 4.71
CA ALA A 24 3.90 9.21 3.71
C ALA A 24 4.33 9.54 2.25
N PRO A 25 5.53 9.14 1.79
CA PRO A 25 5.89 9.32 0.39
C PRO A 25 4.98 8.48 -0.50
N LEU A 26 4.89 8.89 -1.77
CA LEU A 26 4.35 8.01 -2.80
C LEU A 26 5.17 6.72 -2.83
N LEU A 27 4.48 5.58 -2.97
CA LEU A 27 5.13 4.31 -3.25
C LEU A 27 5.89 4.43 -4.58
N ALA A 28 7.14 3.96 -4.61
CA ALA A 28 7.95 4.01 -5.81
C ALA A 28 7.37 3.12 -6.91
N VAL A 29 6.82 1.97 -6.52
CA VAL A 29 6.06 1.10 -7.40
C VAL A 29 4.60 1.16 -6.96
N GLN A 30 3.76 1.69 -7.84
CA GLN A 30 2.31 1.76 -7.62
C GLN A 30 1.66 0.41 -7.91
N PRO A 31 0.67 -0.02 -7.14
CA PRO A 31 0.10 -1.35 -7.33
C PRO A 31 -0.79 -1.42 -8.58
N THR A 32 -0.89 -2.63 -9.13
CA THR A 32 -1.83 -2.97 -10.20
C THR A 32 -2.51 -4.27 -9.84
N VAL A 33 -3.82 -4.33 -10.04
CA VAL A 33 -4.62 -5.55 -9.80
C VAL A 33 -5.42 -5.93 -11.04
N ASP A 34 -5.58 -7.23 -11.25
CA ASP A 34 -6.47 -7.78 -12.26
C ASP A 34 -7.66 -8.45 -11.58
N VAL A 35 -8.83 -8.36 -12.19
CA VAL A 35 -9.98 -9.20 -11.85
C VAL A 35 -9.98 -10.40 -12.79
N ARG A 36 -10.05 -11.60 -12.21
CA ARG A 36 -10.06 -12.86 -12.95
C ARG A 36 -11.21 -13.74 -12.49
N ASP A 37 -11.61 -14.67 -13.35
CA ASP A 37 -12.48 -15.76 -12.92
C ASP A 37 -11.71 -16.75 -12.02
N ILE A 38 -12.43 -17.71 -11.43
CA ILE A 38 -11.81 -18.73 -10.57
C ILE A 38 -10.88 -19.70 -11.32
N ALA A 39 -10.97 -19.76 -12.65
CA ALA A 39 -10.05 -20.50 -13.50
C ALA A 39 -8.78 -19.70 -13.85
N GLY A 40 -8.70 -18.43 -13.45
CA GLY A 40 -7.56 -17.54 -13.67
C GLY A 40 -7.57 -16.78 -15.00
N ASN A 41 -8.69 -16.81 -15.75
CA ASN A 41 -8.82 -16.07 -17.00
C ASN A 41 -9.12 -14.59 -16.75
N TYR A 42 -8.61 -13.73 -17.62
CA TYR A 42 -8.91 -12.30 -17.61
C TYR A 42 -10.37 -12.03 -17.96
N ILE A 43 -10.98 -11.08 -17.25
CA ILE A 43 -12.33 -10.62 -17.57
C ILE A 43 -12.23 -9.34 -18.40
N THR A 44 -12.37 -9.48 -19.73
CA THR A 44 -12.18 -8.37 -20.67
C THR A 44 -13.42 -7.48 -20.86
N ASP A 45 -14.57 -7.82 -20.26
CA ASP A 45 -15.84 -7.11 -20.43
C ASP A 45 -16.26 -6.21 -19.24
N LEU A 46 -15.34 -5.96 -18.30
CA LEU A 46 -15.64 -5.24 -17.05
C LEU A 46 -16.03 -3.77 -17.23
N ASN A 47 -15.72 -3.19 -18.37
CA ASN A 47 -16.11 -1.82 -18.74
C ASN A 47 -17.64 -1.66 -18.82
N SER A 48 -18.40 -2.78 -18.88
CA SER A 48 -19.86 -2.81 -18.90
C SER A 48 -20.52 -3.01 -17.53
N LYS A 49 -19.75 -3.25 -16.46
CA LYS A 49 -20.27 -3.71 -15.16
C LYS A 49 -20.17 -2.72 -14.00
N ASP A 50 -19.82 -1.45 -14.25
CA ASP A 50 -19.66 -0.42 -13.19
C ASP A 50 -18.82 -0.90 -11.99
N LEU A 51 -17.83 -1.78 -12.22
CA LEU A 51 -17.05 -2.37 -11.13
C LEU A 51 -16.11 -1.33 -10.55
N VAL A 52 -16.36 -0.93 -9.30
CA VAL A 52 -15.49 -0.02 -8.55
C VAL A 52 -14.54 -0.83 -7.67
N VAL A 53 -13.29 -0.98 -8.11
CA VAL A 53 -12.23 -1.56 -7.27
C VAL A 53 -11.71 -0.47 -6.33
N ARG A 54 -11.67 -0.79 -5.05
CA ARG A 54 -11.17 0.09 -3.98
C ARG A 54 -9.96 -0.55 -3.33
N ILE A 55 -9.03 0.27 -2.89
CA ILE A 55 -8.08 -0.15 -1.85
C ILE A 55 -8.79 0.00 -0.51
N VAL A 56 -8.66 -1.04 0.30
CA VAL A 56 -8.92 -1.04 1.73
C VAL A 56 -7.62 -1.50 2.38
N PHE A 57 -7.16 -0.93 3.49
CA PHE A 57 -5.97 -1.51 4.14
C PHE A 57 -6.41 -2.76 4.91
N ALA A 58 -5.69 -3.88 4.69
CA ALA A 58 -6.01 -5.18 5.28
C ALA A 58 -6.02 -5.15 6.82
N THR A 59 -5.40 -4.12 7.41
CA THR A 59 -5.28 -3.96 8.84
C THR A 59 -5.63 -2.54 9.26
N PHE A 60 -6.89 -2.37 9.67
CA PHE A 60 -7.28 -1.39 10.67
C PHE A 60 -6.52 -1.69 11.96
N PHE A 61 -5.33 -1.14 12.12
CA PHE A 61 -4.70 -0.96 13.42
C PHE A 61 -4.28 0.50 13.53
N ASN A 62 -4.76 1.12 14.60
CA ASN A 62 -4.41 2.42 15.17
C ASN A 62 -3.21 3.09 14.47
N GLY A 63 -3.42 4.24 13.82
CA GLY A 63 -2.35 5.11 13.34
C GLY A 63 -1.76 4.83 11.95
N VAL A 64 -2.41 4.02 11.12
CA VAL A 64 -2.15 4.04 9.67
C VAL A 64 -2.96 5.14 9.03
N GLU A 65 -2.30 6.04 8.30
CA GLU A 65 -2.95 7.08 7.51
C GLU A 65 -2.73 6.80 6.03
N LEU A 66 -3.84 6.54 5.34
CA LEU A 66 -3.92 6.54 3.89
C LEU A 66 -3.85 7.99 3.45
N ALA A 67 -2.71 8.44 2.95
CA ALA A 67 -2.55 9.85 2.62
C ALA A 67 -3.31 10.19 1.34
N ASN A 68 -3.22 9.36 0.29
CA ASN A 68 -3.86 9.58 -1.01
C ASN A 68 -4.01 8.27 -1.79
N GLN A 69 -5.02 8.20 -2.67
CA GLN A 69 -5.08 7.21 -3.76
C GLN A 69 -5.94 7.73 -4.91
N SER A 70 -5.60 7.33 -6.13
CA SER A 70 -6.43 7.50 -7.33
C SER A 70 -6.43 6.20 -8.12
N VAL A 71 -7.61 5.70 -8.45
CA VAL A 71 -7.78 4.50 -9.28
C VAL A 71 -8.01 4.94 -10.71
N LEU A 72 -7.13 4.53 -11.62
CA LEU A 72 -7.40 4.66 -13.05
C LEU A 72 -8.35 3.52 -13.45
N ALA A 73 -9.38 3.88 -14.21
CA ALA A 73 -10.44 2.97 -14.59
C ALA A 73 -9.92 1.76 -15.38
N SER A 74 -10.66 0.65 -15.30
CA SER A 74 -10.37 -0.62 -15.96
C SER A 74 -10.06 -0.47 -17.44
N GLN A 75 -8.91 -0.98 -17.88
CA GLN A 75 -8.74 -1.50 -19.24
C GLN A 75 -8.69 -3.02 -19.14
N ASP A 76 -9.66 -3.72 -19.73
CA ASP A 76 -9.72 -5.19 -19.80
C ASP A 76 -9.65 -5.92 -18.44
N GLY A 77 -10.21 -5.31 -17.38
CA GLY A 77 -10.23 -5.88 -16.04
C GLY A 77 -8.97 -5.64 -15.21
N ARG A 78 -8.05 -4.82 -15.72
CA ARG A 78 -6.87 -4.33 -15.00
C ARG A 78 -7.12 -2.95 -14.40
N PHE A 79 -6.85 -2.81 -13.11
CA PHE A 79 -6.96 -1.57 -12.36
C PHE A 79 -5.57 -1.11 -11.93
N GLU A 80 -5.21 0.10 -12.37
CA GLU A 80 -3.97 0.74 -12.00
C GLU A 80 -4.23 1.77 -10.91
N PHE A 81 -3.46 1.66 -9.83
CA PHE A 81 -3.49 2.66 -8.78
C PHE A 81 -2.38 3.67 -9.03
N THR A 82 -2.67 4.92 -8.68
CA THR A 82 -1.73 6.02 -8.74
C THR A 82 -1.84 6.82 -7.46
N GLN A 83 -0.79 7.57 -7.14
CA GLN A 83 -0.73 8.42 -5.96
C GLN A 83 -0.92 7.66 -4.62
N VAL A 84 -0.69 6.34 -4.60
CA VAL A 84 -0.74 5.55 -3.37
C VAL A 84 0.46 5.93 -2.50
N SER A 85 0.16 6.40 -1.30
CA SER A 85 1.12 6.73 -0.24
C SER A 85 0.59 6.24 1.10
N MET A 86 1.49 5.85 1.99
CA MET A 86 1.10 5.36 3.32
C MET A 86 2.12 5.75 4.39
N ARG A 87 1.60 5.91 5.61
CA ARG A 87 2.35 6.10 6.84
C ARG A 87 1.81 5.12 7.88
N GLY A 88 2.70 4.59 8.72
CA GLY A 88 2.30 3.64 9.75
C GLY A 88 3.19 3.72 10.98
N PHE A 89 2.96 2.85 11.94
CA PHE A 89 3.77 2.81 13.14
C PHE A 89 5.15 2.24 12.88
N HIS A 90 6.16 2.86 13.49
CA HIS A 90 7.52 2.33 13.44
C HIS A 90 7.58 0.94 14.07
N GLY A 91 8.23 0.01 13.37
CA GLY A 91 8.34 -1.39 13.78
C GLY A 91 7.16 -2.28 13.35
N SER A 92 6.20 -1.74 12.59
CA SER A 92 5.04 -2.49 12.08
C SER A 92 5.18 -2.83 10.59
N GLN A 93 4.50 -3.92 10.21
CA GLN A 93 4.32 -4.35 8.83
C GLN A 93 2.83 -4.25 8.46
N TYR A 94 2.55 -3.87 7.22
CA TYR A 94 1.21 -3.61 6.71
C TYR A 94 1.02 -4.27 5.34
N GLN A 95 -0.23 -4.59 5.01
CA GLN A 95 -0.61 -5.06 3.68
C GLN A 95 -1.72 -4.16 3.14
N ILE A 96 -1.68 -3.93 1.82
CA ILE A 96 -2.76 -3.26 1.11
C ILE A 96 -3.74 -4.35 0.67
N GLU A 97 -5.01 -4.22 1.05
CA GLU A 97 -6.09 -5.05 0.53
C GLU A 97 -6.79 -4.34 -0.63
N PHE A 98 -7.15 -5.12 -1.64
CA PHE A 98 -7.89 -4.65 -2.79
C PHE A 98 -9.22 -5.37 -2.77
N SER A 99 -10.31 -4.62 -2.83
CA SER A 99 -11.66 -5.17 -2.73
C SER A 99 -12.61 -4.53 -3.74
N ALA A 100 -13.62 -5.29 -4.13
CA ALA A 100 -14.72 -4.84 -4.97
C ALA A 100 -15.97 -5.65 -4.63
N ASP A 101 -17.15 -5.05 -4.78
CA ASP A 101 -18.41 -5.72 -4.44
C ASP A 101 -18.60 -6.98 -5.29
N GLY A 102 -18.88 -8.11 -4.64
CA GLY A 102 -19.08 -9.40 -5.31
C GLY A 102 -17.80 -10.03 -5.89
N VAL A 103 -16.62 -9.51 -5.56
CA VAL A 103 -15.31 -10.05 -5.96
C VAL A 103 -14.50 -10.41 -4.72
N LEU A 104 -13.88 -11.58 -4.71
CA LEU A 104 -12.99 -11.98 -3.62
C LEU A 104 -11.77 -11.04 -3.57
N PRO A 105 -11.41 -10.52 -2.38
CA PRO A 105 -10.33 -9.55 -2.24
C PRO A 105 -8.95 -10.18 -2.45
N ALA A 106 -7.96 -9.32 -2.68
CA ALA A 106 -6.55 -9.69 -2.77
C ALA A 106 -5.72 -8.84 -1.82
N GLN A 107 -4.60 -9.37 -1.35
CA GLN A 107 -3.67 -8.66 -0.49
C GLN A 107 -2.31 -8.54 -1.16
N SER A 108 -1.64 -7.41 -0.95
CA SER A 108 -0.25 -7.21 -1.34
C SER A 108 0.70 -8.04 -0.47
N ASP A 109 1.95 -8.09 -0.88
CA ASP A 109 3.05 -8.45 0.01
C ASP A 109 3.14 -7.46 1.18
N ALA A 110 3.82 -7.89 2.25
CA ALA A 110 4.02 -7.06 3.43
C ALA A 110 4.95 -5.88 3.12
N LEU A 111 4.48 -4.70 3.51
CA LEU A 111 5.20 -3.44 3.47
C LEU A 111 5.64 -3.07 4.88
N ALA A 112 6.94 -2.89 5.07
CA ALA A 112 7.47 -2.45 6.36
C ALA A 112 7.51 -0.92 6.41
N VAL A 113 7.23 -0.36 7.59
CA VAL A 113 7.49 1.06 7.84
C VAL A 113 8.98 1.25 8.09
N GLY A 114 9.56 2.09 7.26
CA GLY A 114 10.95 2.51 7.26
C GLY A 114 11.32 3.54 8.30
N PRO A 115 12.60 3.94 8.30
CA PRO A 115 13.05 5.03 9.15
C PRO A 115 12.36 6.34 8.75
N CYS A 116 12.51 7.32 9.63
CA CYS A 116 12.27 8.72 9.28
C CYS A 116 13.36 9.23 8.31
N GLU A 117 13.39 10.53 8.06
CA GLU A 117 14.48 11.15 7.32
C GLU A 117 15.83 10.96 8.05
N SER A 118 16.94 11.18 7.32
CA SER A 118 18.30 10.90 7.81
C SER A 118 18.69 11.63 9.11
N ASN A 119 17.97 12.69 9.52
CA ASN A 119 18.21 13.49 10.73
C ASN A 119 17.15 13.24 11.82
N GLN A 120 16.35 12.19 11.69
CA GLN A 120 15.24 11.89 12.59
C GLN A 120 15.26 10.44 13.07
N PHE A 121 14.63 10.20 14.22
CA PHE A 121 14.34 8.87 14.72
C PHE A 121 12.84 8.67 14.91
N GLY A 122 12.38 7.44 14.66
CA GLY A 122 10.99 7.04 14.84
C GLY A 122 10.70 6.61 16.27
N VAL A 123 9.51 6.94 16.77
CA VAL A 123 9.03 6.46 18.08
C VAL A 123 8.19 5.19 17.89
N VAL A 124 8.68 4.06 18.42
CA VAL A 124 8.03 2.75 18.30
C VAL A 124 6.57 2.80 18.76
N GLY A 125 5.66 2.19 17.99
CA GLY A 125 4.23 2.20 18.29
C GLY A 125 3.53 3.53 17.98
N THR A 126 4.21 4.46 17.32
CA THR A 126 3.64 5.71 16.83
C THR A 126 4.10 5.97 15.39
N THR A 127 3.47 6.94 14.72
CA THR A 127 3.96 7.46 13.43
C THR A 127 5.00 8.57 13.60
N GLU A 128 5.33 8.97 14.82
CA GLU A 128 6.08 10.19 15.11
C GLU A 128 7.56 10.07 14.72
N CYS A 129 8.04 11.08 13.99
CA CYS A 129 9.44 11.30 13.69
C CYS A 129 9.95 12.49 14.50
N ARG A 130 11.01 12.29 15.28
CA ARG A 130 11.62 13.34 16.11
C ARG A 130 13.02 13.68 15.62
N GLN A 131 13.34 14.98 15.66
CA GLN A 131 14.69 15.47 15.32
C GLN A 131 15.72 14.86 16.27
N CYS A 132 16.86 14.46 15.71
CA CYS A 132 17.97 14.02 16.54
C CYS A 132 18.57 15.20 17.33
N PRO A 133 19.02 14.96 18.58
CA PRO A 133 19.57 16.02 19.44
C PRO A 133 20.89 16.65 18.93
N GLY A 134 21.50 16.08 17.90
CA GLY A 134 22.70 16.60 17.24
C GLY A 134 23.21 15.67 16.13
N PRO A 135 24.23 16.08 15.36
CA PRO A 135 24.82 15.25 14.31
C PRO A 135 25.36 13.93 14.88
N GLY A 136 24.89 12.78 14.38
CA GLY A 136 25.34 11.45 14.81
C GLY A 136 24.74 10.93 16.12
N ALA A 137 23.81 11.66 16.76
CA ALA A 137 23.20 11.29 18.04
C ALA A 137 21.89 10.48 17.92
N CYS A 138 21.55 9.96 16.74
CA CYS A 138 20.30 9.23 16.48
C CYS A 138 20.32 7.76 17.01
N ASN A 139 20.89 7.50 18.19
CA ASN A 139 20.96 6.14 18.75
C ASN A 139 19.81 5.79 19.70
N GLY A 140 18.79 6.65 19.81
CA GLY A 140 17.62 6.41 20.67
C GLY A 140 17.88 6.50 22.18
N SER A 141 19.08 6.93 22.61
CA SER A 141 19.40 7.20 24.01
C SER A 141 19.00 8.64 24.36
N THR A 142 17.83 8.82 24.97
CA THR A 142 17.54 10.02 25.77
C THR A 142 18.05 9.84 27.19
#